data_AF-A0A7Z9PS09-F1
#
_entry.id   AF-A0A7Z9PS09-F1
#
_cell.length_a   1.000
_cell.length_b   1.000
_cell.length_c   1.000
_cell.angle_alpha   90.00
_cell.angle_beta   90.00
_cell.angle_gamma   90.00
#
_symmetry.space_group_name_H-M   'P 1'
#
loop_
_entity.id
_entity.type
_entity.pdbx_description
1 polymer ?
#
loop_
_entity_poly.entity_id
_entity_poly.type
_entity_poly.pdbx_seq_one_letter_code
_entity_poly.pdbx_strand_id
1 'polypeptide(L)'
;MSQKFRPLVMSLLFLFVSLGSYQLATDAFAPSQASATLESPAGTWQQFVMDDGKPIYLATFTFVEDNGDYRVEANDVSPVTFPQSDFRTFAHTYDGENWGFHSDWHHFGVAWFQLKKVDEGRYEGYAYLDGERRPGRHILVRVK
;
A
#
# COMPACT_ATOMS: atom_id res chain seq x y z
N MET A 1 -66.85 44.26 12.02
CA MET A 1 -66.53 43.61 13.31
C MET A 1 -65.94 42.23 12.97
N SER A 2 -64.65 41.95 12.84
CA SER A 2 -63.43 42.22 13.62
C SER A 2 -63.55 41.91 15.10
N GLN A 3 -63.06 40.73 15.49
CA GLN A 3 -62.37 40.34 16.74
C GLN A 3 -62.01 38.84 16.59
N LYS A 4 -60.85 38.29 16.93
CA LYS A 4 -59.57 38.78 17.46
C LYS A 4 -58.56 37.62 17.28
N PHE A 5 -57.29 38.02 17.21
CA PHE A 5 -56.08 37.21 17.08
C PHE A 5 -55.90 36.13 18.17
N ARG A 6 -55.09 35.11 17.80
CA ARG A 6 -54.54 33.97 18.56
C ARG A 6 -54.07 34.28 20.00
N PRO A 7 -53.94 33.24 20.85
CA PRO A 7 -52.58 32.73 21.10
C PRO A 7 -52.57 31.19 20.90
N LEU A 8 -51.66 30.57 20.12
CA LEU A 8 -50.24 30.40 20.43
C LEU A 8 -50.12 29.82 21.85
N VAL A 9 -49.95 28.51 21.99
CA VAL A 9 -48.78 27.84 22.59
C VAL A 9 -49.27 26.41 22.86
N MET A 10 -48.43 25.39 22.62
CA MET A 10 -48.71 23.94 22.82
C MET A 10 -49.17 23.09 21.62
N SER A 11 -48.65 23.34 20.43
CA SER A 11 -48.40 22.21 19.49
C SER A 11 -47.10 22.41 18.69
N LEU A 12 -46.16 23.16 19.29
CA LEU A 12 -44.88 23.54 18.70
C LEU A 12 -43.69 22.91 19.47
N LEU A 13 -43.89 21.71 20.03
CA LEU A 13 -42.90 21.01 20.87
C LEU A 13 -42.57 19.57 20.43
N PHE A 14 -42.98 19.17 19.23
CA PHE A 14 -42.54 17.90 18.63
C PHE A 14 -42.13 18.02 17.15
N LEU A 15 -41.74 19.22 16.72
CA LEU A 15 -41.20 19.46 15.38
C LEU A 15 -40.01 20.45 15.38
N PHE A 16 -39.18 20.40 16.42
CA PHE A 16 -37.95 21.20 16.56
C PHE A 16 -36.81 20.40 17.22
N VAL A 17 -36.47 19.22 16.66
CA VAL A 17 -35.25 18.47 17.07
C VAL A 17 -34.31 18.14 15.91
N SER A 18 -34.52 18.66 14.68
CA SER A 18 -33.59 18.28 13.60
C SER A 18 -33.21 19.35 12.59
N LEU A 19 -33.18 20.62 12.96
CA LEU A 19 -32.53 21.66 12.17
C LEU A 19 -31.86 22.67 13.10
N GLY A 20 -30.53 22.61 13.22
CA GLY A 20 -29.81 23.73 13.83
C GLY A 20 -28.41 23.47 14.39
N SER A 21 -27.48 23.08 13.51
CA SER A 21 -26.18 23.76 13.43
C SER A 21 -25.20 23.67 14.61
N TYR A 22 -24.49 22.55 14.69
CA TYR A 22 -23.05 22.50 15.00
C TYR A 22 -22.52 21.35 14.14
N GLN A 23 -21.47 21.40 13.33
CA GLN A 23 -20.40 22.34 13.03
C GLN A 23 -19.94 21.89 11.62
N LEU A 24 -19.77 22.81 10.69
CA LEU A 24 -18.42 23.18 10.22
C LEU A 24 -17.55 21.97 9.86
N ALA A 25 -17.50 21.69 8.56
CA ALA A 25 -16.26 21.45 7.84
C ALA A 25 -15.20 20.56 8.52
N THR A 26 -15.35 19.25 8.38
CA THR A 26 -14.33 18.18 8.44
C THR A 26 -15.08 16.91 8.00
N ASP A 27 -15.27 16.61 6.72
CA ASP A 27 -14.25 15.99 5.89
C ASP A 27 -14.42 16.37 4.41
N ALA A 28 -14.31 17.67 4.13
CA ALA A 28 -13.71 18.14 2.87
C ALA A 28 -12.18 17.89 2.83
N PHE A 29 -11.67 17.00 3.71
CA PHE A 29 -10.29 16.61 3.89
C PHE A 29 -10.20 15.18 4.44
N ALA A 30 -10.97 14.22 3.91
CA ALA A 30 -10.23 13.01 3.62
C ALA A 30 -9.14 13.49 2.66
N PRO A 31 -7.84 13.38 2.96
CA PRO A 31 -6.92 13.38 1.85
C PRO A 31 -7.50 12.27 0.97
N SER A 32 -8.07 12.66 -0.18
CA SER A 32 -7.73 11.97 -1.40
C SER A 32 -6.23 11.95 -1.30
N GLN A 33 -5.68 10.85 -0.74
CA GLN A 33 -4.32 10.48 -1.00
C GLN A 33 -4.33 10.49 -2.51
N ALA A 34 -3.84 11.59 -3.08
CA ALA A 34 -3.21 11.52 -4.36
C ALA A 34 -2.24 10.37 -4.14
N SER A 35 -2.64 9.18 -4.58
CA SER A 35 -1.76 8.05 -4.68
C SER A 35 -0.72 8.57 -5.65
N ALA A 36 0.36 9.15 -5.10
CA ALA A 36 1.59 9.28 -5.84
C ALA A 36 1.93 7.83 -6.12
N THR A 37 1.59 7.39 -7.31
CA THR A 37 1.71 6.01 -7.73
C THR A 37 3.17 5.71 -7.99
N LEU A 38 3.63 4.56 -7.53
CA LEU A 38 4.49 3.75 -8.37
C LEU A 38 3.55 3.38 -9.53
N GLU A 39 3.63 4.08 -10.66
CA GLU A 39 2.60 4.00 -11.74
C GLU A 39 2.23 2.56 -12.09
N SER A 40 3.18 1.65 -11.97
CA SER A 40 2.93 0.24 -11.81
C SER A 40 4.16 -0.45 -11.19
N PRO A 41 3.97 -1.51 -10.38
CA PRO A 41 4.97 -2.55 -10.16
C PRO A 41 5.46 -3.21 -11.46
N ALA A 42 4.69 -3.15 -12.56
CA ALA A 42 5.10 -3.76 -13.82
C ALA A 42 6.44 -3.22 -14.33
N GLY A 43 7.26 -4.09 -14.93
CA GLY A 43 8.58 -3.76 -15.45
C GLY A 43 9.68 -4.65 -14.89
N THR A 44 10.94 -4.25 -15.11
CA THR A 44 12.10 -5.05 -14.68
C THR A 44 12.66 -4.50 -13.39
N TRP A 45 12.82 -5.36 -12.39
CA TRP A 45 13.42 -5.01 -11.12
C TRP A 45 14.71 -5.77 -10.90
N GLN A 46 15.63 -5.15 -10.16
CA GLN A 46 16.77 -5.83 -9.58
C GLN A 46 16.62 -5.88 -8.07
N GLN A 47 16.79 -7.06 -7.50
CA GLN A 47 16.75 -7.29 -6.06
C GLN A 47 18.16 -7.55 -5.53
N PHE A 48 18.46 -6.95 -4.39
CA PHE A 48 19.70 -7.13 -3.65
C PHE A 48 19.40 -7.42 -2.19
N VAL A 49 20.31 -8.09 -1.49
CA VAL A 49 20.36 -8.11 -0.03
C VAL A 49 21.47 -7.20 0.44
N MET A 50 21.26 -6.48 1.54
CA MET A 50 22.31 -5.71 2.18
C MET A 50 23.06 -6.59 3.17
N ASP A 51 24.34 -6.83 2.89
CA ASP A 51 25.27 -7.58 3.74
C ASP A 51 26.44 -6.68 4.12
N ASP A 52 26.68 -6.48 5.41
CA ASP A 52 27.64 -5.50 5.95
C ASP A 52 27.59 -4.12 5.28
N GLY A 53 26.37 -3.63 5.02
CA GLY A 53 26.12 -2.34 4.37
C GLY A 53 26.39 -2.30 2.86
N LYS A 54 26.69 -3.43 2.24
CA LYS A 54 26.93 -3.55 0.80
C LYS A 54 25.77 -4.28 0.11
N PRO A 55 25.29 -3.80 -1.05
CA PRO A 55 24.29 -4.52 -1.82
C PRO A 55 24.93 -5.72 -2.52
N ILE A 56 24.44 -6.91 -2.21
CA ILE A 56 24.78 -8.15 -2.89
C ILE A 56 23.62 -8.51 -3.82
N TYR A 57 23.92 -8.65 -5.11
CA TYR A 57 22.92 -8.97 -6.13
C TYR A 57 22.28 -10.33 -5.87
N LEU A 58 20.95 -10.36 -5.93
CA LEU A 58 20.17 -11.57 -5.78
C LEU A 58 19.52 -11.99 -7.10
N ALA A 59 18.77 -11.11 -7.75
CA ALA A 59 18.05 -11.48 -8.95
C ALA A 59 17.60 -10.26 -9.76
N THR A 60 17.30 -10.50 -11.04
CA THR A 60 16.56 -9.62 -11.92
C THR A 60 15.24 -10.30 -12.26
N PHE A 61 14.13 -9.60 -11.99
CA PHE A 61 12.76 -10.08 -12.16
C PHE A 61 12.00 -9.21 -13.15
N THR A 62 11.09 -9.79 -13.93
CA THR A 62 10.09 -9.04 -14.70
C THR A 62 8.73 -9.20 -14.05
N PHE A 63 8.12 -8.09 -13.67
CA PHE A 63 6.76 -8.03 -13.15
C PHE A 63 5.80 -7.77 -14.31
N VAL A 64 4.88 -8.69 -14.52
CA VAL A 64 3.84 -8.61 -15.55
C VAL A 64 2.50 -8.55 -14.84
N GLU A 65 1.77 -7.45 -15.06
CA GLU A 65 0.43 -7.30 -14.49
C GLU A 65 -0.50 -8.39 -15.04
N ASP A 66 -1.22 -9.05 -14.14
CA ASP A 66 -2.17 -10.11 -14.42
C ASP A 66 -3.37 -9.96 -13.48
N ASN A 67 -4.48 -9.44 -14.00
CA ASN A 67 -5.75 -9.28 -13.28
C ASN A 67 -5.65 -8.52 -11.94
N GLY A 68 -4.81 -7.48 -11.87
CA GLY A 68 -4.61 -6.65 -10.67
C GLY A 68 -3.55 -7.17 -9.70
N ASP A 69 -3.01 -8.35 -9.97
CA ASP A 69 -1.79 -8.89 -9.34
C ASP A 69 -0.64 -8.86 -10.34
N TYR A 70 0.52 -9.40 -9.93
CA TYR A 70 1.69 -9.47 -10.79
C TYR A 70 2.24 -10.89 -10.82
N ARG A 71 2.37 -11.44 -12.02
CA ARG A 71 3.21 -12.60 -12.27
C ARG A 71 4.65 -12.12 -12.38
N VAL A 72 5.55 -12.79 -11.67
CA VAL A 72 6.96 -12.42 -11.62
C VAL A 72 7.79 -13.49 -12.28
N GLU A 73 8.47 -13.10 -13.36
CA GLU A 73 9.37 -13.96 -14.13
C GLU A 73 10.81 -13.79 -13.63
N ALA A 74 11.48 -14.90 -13.34
CA ALA A 74 12.87 -14.93 -12.93
C ALA A 74 13.81 -14.90 -14.14
N ASN A 75 14.30 -13.71 -14.52
CA ASN A 75 15.16 -13.55 -15.71
C ASN A 75 16.60 -13.99 -15.45
N ASP A 76 17.14 -13.62 -14.29
CA ASP A 76 18.50 -13.94 -13.86
C ASP A 76 18.52 -14.03 -12.34
N VAL A 77 19.01 -15.14 -11.79
CA VAL A 77 18.95 -15.43 -10.36
C VAL A 77 20.30 -15.94 -9.89
N SER A 78 20.87 -15.26 -8.89
CA SER A 78 22.07 -15.70 -8.20
C SER A 78 21.83 -17.06 -7.53
N PRO A 79 22.80 -17.99 -7.50
CA PRO A 79 22.64 -19.31 -6.89
C PRO A 79 22.24 -19.29 -5.41
N VAL A 80 22.50 -18.19 -4.71
CA VAL A 80 22.17 -18.02 -3.28
C VAL A 80 20.79 -17.39 -3.04
N THR A 81 20.08 -17.03 -4.11
CA THR A 81 18.79 -16.35 -4.02
C THR A 81 17.66 -17.33 -3.85
N PHE A 82 16.60 -16.86 -3.21
CA PHE A 82 15.33 -17.55 -3.11
C PHE A 82 14.20 -16.53 -3.34
N PRO A 83 13.16 -16.84 -4.15
CA PRO A 83 12.97 -18.08 -4.92
C PRO A 83 13.86 -18.17 -6.17
N GLN A 84 14.04 -19.40 -6.68
CA GLN A 84 14.77 -19.72 -7.93
C GLN A 84 13.83 -19.89 -9.14
N SER A 85 12.55 -19.57 -8.96
CA SER A 85 11.49 -19.81 -9.93
C SER A 85 10.50 -18.65 -9.94
N ASP A 86 9.63 -18.63 -10.95
CA ASP A 86 8.53 -17.67 -11.05
C ASP A 86 7.59 -17.72 -9.85
N PHE A 87 7.06 -16.57 -9.48
CA PHE A 87 6.19 -16.39 -8.31
C PHE A 87 5.15 -15.30 -8.57
N ARG A 88 4.21 -15.12 -7.64
CA ARG A 88 3.18 -14.08 -7.72
C ARG A 88 3.41 -13.03 -6.64
N THR A 89 3.13 -11.77 -6.96
CA THR A 89 2.94 -10.73 -5.95
C THR A 89 1.55 -10.10 -6.05
N PHE A 90 1.01 -9.69 -4.92
CA PHE A 90 -0.37 -9.23 -4.81
C PHE A 90 -0.58 -8.26 -3.65
N ALA A 91 -1.75 -7.63 -3.62
CA ALA A 91 -2.16 -6.65 -2.60
C ALA A 91 -1.11 -5.55 -2.37
N HIS A 92 -0.65 -4.95 -3.48
CA HIS A 92 0.32 -3.87 -3.45
C HIS A 92 -0.31 -2.61 -2.83
N THR A 93 0.39 -1.98 -1.89
CA THR A 93 0.02 -0.69 -1.29
C THR A 93 1.16 0.29 -1.48
N TYR A 94 0.86 1.51 -1.91
CA TYR A 94 1.86 2.56 -2.07
C TYR A 94 1.28 3.92 -1.71
N ASP A 95 1.96 4.64 -0.80
CA ASP A 95 1.53 5.96 -0.31
C ASP A 95 2.41 7.12 -0.82
N GLY A 96 3.32 6.86 -1.77
CA GLY A 96 4.32 7.81 -2.27
C GLY A 96 5.70 7.68 -1.62
N GLU A 97 5.78 7.07 -0.43
CA GLU A 97 7.05 6.87 0.30
C GLU A 97 7.25 5.40 0.69
N ASN A 98 6.20 4.72 1.12
CA ASN A 98 6.22 3.33 1.58
C ASN A 98 5.50 2.45 0.58
N TRP A 99 6.10 1.29 0.31
CA TRP A 99 5.58 0.28 -0.59
C TRP A 99 5.47 -1.06 0.12
N GLY A 100 4.27 -1.62 0.16
CA GLY A 100 4.01 -2.94 0.70
C GLY A 100 3.45 -3.90 -0.35
N PHE A 101 3.78 -5.19 -0.27
CA PHE A 101 3.14 -6.23 -1.08
C PHE A 101 3.37 -7.63 -0.50
N HIS A 102 2.51 -8.58 -0.85
CA HIS A 102 2.73 -9.99 -0.58
C HIS A 102 3.47 -10.66 -1.73
N SER A 103 4.36 -11.60 -1.42
CA SER A 103 5.05 -12.45 -2.38
C SER A 103 4.79 -13.92 -2.06
N ASP A 104 4.09 -14.60 -2.97
CA ASP A 104 3.71 -16.01 -2.86
C ASP A 104 4.69 -16.90 -3.63
N TRP A 105 5.44 -17.70 -2.89
CA TRP A 105 6.44 -18.62 -3.42
C TRP A 105 5.92 -20.06 -3.51
N HIS A 106 4.63 -20.23 -3.74
CA HIS A 106 3.95 -21.52 -3.83
C HIS A 106 4.08 -22.32 -2.53
N HIS A 107 4.72 -23.49 -2.58
CA HIS A 107 4.85 -24.40 -1.45
C HIS A 107 5.80 -23.90 -0.34
N PHE A 108 6.53 -22.80 -0.59
CA PHE A 108 7.42 -22.19 0.40
C PHE A 108 6.75 -21.09 1.22
N GLY A 109 5.48 -20.78 0.94
CA GLY A 109 4.67 -19.83 1.70
C GLY A 109 4.69 -18.42 1.13
N VAL A 110 4.08 -17.51 1.90
CA VAL A 110 3.84 -16.12 1.51
C VAL A 110 4.56 -15.20 2.48
N ALA A 111 5.39 -14.30 1.95
CA ALA A 111 6.05 -13.25 2.73
C ALA A 111 5.38 -11.89 2.49
N TRP A 112 5.34 -11.06 3.52
CA TRP A 112 4.99 -9.65 3.41
C TRP A 112 6.26 -8.81 3.26
N PHE A 113 6.33 -7.99 2.23
CA PHE A 113 7.41 -7.04 2.01
C PHE A 113 6.95 -5.66 2.39
N GLN A 114 7.78 -4.95 3.16
CA GLN A 114 7.56 -3.54 3.48
C GLN A 114 8.84 -2.77 3.18
N LEU A 115 8.76 -1.93 2.17
CA LEU A 115 9.87 -1.16 1.60
C LEU A 115 9.59 0.34 1.73
N LYS A 116 10.66 1.12 1.80
CA LYS A 116 10.63 2.58 1.81
C LYS A 116 11.42 3.12 0.63
N LYS A 117 10.90 4.12 -0.07
CA LYS A 117 11.59 4.85 -1.13
C LYS A 117 12.79 5.57 -0.56
N VAL A 118 13.95 5.36 -1.16
CA VAL A 118 15.18 6.05 -0.78
C VAL A 118 15.57 7.08 -1.83
N ASP A 119 15.41 6.75 -3.11
CA ASP A 119 15.51 7.67 -4.23
C ASP A 119 14.62 7.18 -5.40
N GLU A 120 14.70 7.83 -6.55
CA GLU A 120 13.88 7.50 -7.70
C GLU A 120 14.16 6.08 -8.21
N GLY A 121 13.12 5.23 -8.19
CA GLY A 121 13.24 3.82 -8.57
C GLY A 121 13.95 2.94 -7.54
N ARG A 122 14.38 3.47 -6.38
CA ARG A 122 15.08 2.70 -5.34
C ARG A 122 14.27 2.59 -4.05
N TYR A 123 14.09 1.35 -3.60
CA TYR A 123 13.31 1.02 -2.42
C TYR A 123 14.10 0.08 -1.50
N GLU A 124 14.02 0.29 -0.19
CA GLU A 124 14.78 -0.44 0.83
C GLU A 124 13.86 -0.87 1.98
N GLY A 125 13.97 -2.11 2.45
CA GLY A 125 13.18 -2.56 3.59
C GLY A 125 13.30 -4.04 3.90
N TYR A 126 12.26 -4.63 4.47
CA TYR A 126 12.34 -5.98 5.04
C TYR A 126 11.21 -6.88 4.56
N ALA A 127 11.51 -8.18 4.53
CA ALA A 127 10.52 -9.23 4.41
C ALA A 127 10.14 -9.78 5.80
N TYR A 128 8.86 -10.05 5.96
CA TYR A 128 8.24 -10.59 7.15
C TYR A 128 7.59 -11.93 6.79
N LEU A 129 7.87 -12.98 7.55
CA LEU A 129 7.21 -14.28 7.44
C LEU A 129 6.54 -14.57 8.78
N ASP A 130 5.26 -14.97 8.77
CA ASP A 130 4.50 -15.27 10.00
C ASP A 130 4.48 -14.11 11.01
N GLY A 131 4.54 -12.87 10.52
CA GLY A 131 4.59 -11.65 11.34
C GLY A 131 5.98 -11.33 11.92
N GLU A 132 6.98 -12.19 11.71
CA GLU A 132 8.34 -11.98 12.19
C GLU A 132 9.25 -11.40 11.09
N ARG A 133 10.01 -10.37 11.46
CA ARG A 133 11.03 -9.78 10.58
C ARG A 133 12.16 -10.78 10.38
N ARG A 134 12.48 -11.13 9.13
CA ARG A 134 13.61 -12.01 8.83
C ARG A 134 14.94 -11.27 9.08
N PRO A 135 15.79 -11.72 10.03
CA PRO A 135 17.10 -11.12 10.24
C PRO A 135 18.00 -11.35 9.01
N GLY A 136 18.84 -10.36 8.67
CA GLY A 136 19.76 -10.44 7.52
C GLY A 136 19.11 -10.33 6.14
N ARG A 137 17.83 -9.93 6.06
CA ARG A 137 17.13 -9.72 4.78
C ARG A 137 16.65 -8.28 4.66
N HIS A 138 17.58 -7.34 4.81
CA HIS A 138 17.37 -5.99 4.29
C HIS A 138 17.46 -6.08 2.77
N ILE A 139 16.36 -5.78 2.10
CA ILE A 139 16.18 -5.94 0.66
C ILE A 139 16.20 -4.56 0.03
N LEU A 140 16.97 -4.44 -1.04
CA LEU A 140 17.03 -3.28 -1.91
C LEU A 140 16.43 -3.67 -3.25
N VAL A 141 15.48 -2.88 -3.75
CA VAL A 141 14.85 -3.02 -5.05
C VAL A 141 15.21 -1.81 -5.90
N ARG A 142 15.62 -2.06 -7.15
CA ARG A 142 15.79 -1.03 -8.19
C ARG A 142 14.87 -1.32 -9.37
N VAL A 143 13.96 -0.41 -9.64
CA VAL A 143 13.07 -0.43 -10.81
C VAL A 143 13.80 0.18 -12.00
N LYS A 144 13.77 -0.47 -13.15
CA LYS A 144 14.38 -0.01 -14.42
C LYS A 144 13.34 0.33 -15.46
#